data_AF-V6LL20-F1
#
_entry.id   AF-V6LL20-F1
#
_cell.length_a   1.000
_cell.length_b   1.000
_cell.length_c   1.000
_cell.angle_alpha   90.00
_cell.angle_beta   90.00
_cell.angle_gamma   90.00
#
_symmetry.space_group_name_H-M   'P 1'
#
loop_
_entity.id
_entity.type
_entity.pdbx_description
1 polymer ?
#
loop_
_entity_poly.entity_id
_entity_poly.type
_entity_poly.pdbx_seq_one_letter_code
_entity_poly.pdbx_strand_id
1 'polypeptide(L)'
;MGKILFKSHSLVWIDEEGLFVKETNYYEAYFYQNLPTGFEKITIPCKQVILSLDRGYKQNSHIIKLDWLDIITFLDLKLGFLSVTPRNKLKIQSHINKCRSSTSQTLGFRLQQGFDGYRNITSKYGYQLSELDLQDILVNFVNQNKDEFIRTISSMIQVIQYHQTELFGTGLLIYYDSVNNLSIKLIDFANSSTNLLYKDNMVQILKNIVRLFTQ
;
A
#
# COMPACT_ATOMS: atom_id res chain seq x y z
N MET A 1 -8.04 19.08 15.72
CA MET A 1 -8.43 18.22 14.58
C MET A 1 -7.26 17.31 14.25
N GLY A 2 -7.53 16.03 13.99
CA GLY A 2 -6.61 14.90 14.22
C GLY A 2 -5.30 14.94 13.43
N LYS A 3 -4.19 14.68 14.12
CA LYS A 3 -2.83 14.58 13.57
C LYS A 3 -2.51 13.10 13.34
N ILE A 4 -2.75 12.56 12.14
CA ILE A 4 -2.30 11.20 11.80
C ILE A 4 -0.85 11.28 11.31
N LEU A 5 0.07 10.96 12.21
CA LEU A 5 1.49 10.78 11.93
C LEU A 5 1.72 9.36 11.41
N PHE A 6 1.74 9.19 10.09
CA PHE A 6 2.38 8.01 9.51
C PHE A 6 3.87 8.09 9.81
N LYS A 7 4.39 7.24 10.71
CA LYS A 7 5.85 7.04 10.85
C LYS A 7 6.33 6.23 9.64
N SER A 8 6.47 6.89 8.50
CA SER A 8 7.35 6.45 7.41
C SER A 8 8.44 7.51 7.23
N HIS A 9 9.54 7.19 6.54
CA HIS A 9 10.66 8.11 6.33
C HIS A 9 10.32 9.32 5.42
N SER A 10 9.03 9.54 5.13
CA SER A 10 8.49 10.59 4.28
C SER A 10 7.71 11.60 5.13
N LEU A 11 8.00 12.89 4.97
CA LEU A 11 7.20 13.95 5.57
C LEU A 11 5.82 13.95 4.92
N VAL A 12 4.80 13.95 5.78
CA VAL A 12 3.38 13.93 5.42
C VAL A 12 2.70 15.07 6.15
N TRP A 13 1.92 15.87 5.44
CA TRP A 13 1.09 16.93 6.02
C TRP A 13 -0.18 17.16 5.20
N ILE A 14 -1.08 17.97 5.73
CA ILE A 14 -2.28 18.43 5.03
C ILE A 14 -2.02 19.88 4.63
N ASP A 15 -2.25 20.23 3.36
CA ASP A 15 -2.15 21.62 2.92
C ASP A 15 -3.44 22.41 3.16
N GLU A 16 -3.44 23.68 2.74
CA GLU A 16 -4.55 24.61 2.93
C GLU A 16 -5.81 24.19 2.15
N GLU A 17 -5.67 23.35 1.12
CA GLU A 17 -6.77 22.81 0.31
C GLU A 17 -7.33 21.51 0.93
N GLY A 18 -6.79 21.08 2.07
CA GLY A 18 -7.13 19.83 2.70
C GLY A 18 -6.47 18.61 2.04
N LEU A 19 -5.56 18.79 1.09
CA LEU A 19 -4.92 17.66 0.38
C LEU A 19 -3.80 17.05 1.21
N PHE A 20 -3.65 15.74 1.10
CA PHE A 20 -2.54 15.03 1.72
C PHE A 20 -1.29 15.21 0.89
N VAL A 21 -0.29 15.86 1.45
CA VAL A 21 0.97 16.14 0.78
C VAL A 21 2.04 15.21 1.32
N LYS A 22 2.63 14.42 0.42
CA LYS A 22 3.68 13.45 0.73
C LYS A 22 4.97 13.85 0.02
N GLU A 23 6.04 14.02 0.80
CA GLU A 23 7.39 14.05 0.25
C GLU A 23 7.79 12.64 -0.17
N THR A 24 8.23 12.51 -1.42
CA THR A 24 8.55 11.23 -2.04
C THR A 24 9.91 11.26 -2.74
N ASN A 25 10.36 10.11 -3.22
CA ASN A 25 11.52 10.00 -4.09
C ASN A 25 11.10 10.23 -5.57
N TYR A 26 12.10 10.37 -6.43
CA TYR A 26 11.88 10.54 -7.86
C TYR A 26 11.01 9.42 -8.45
N TYR A 27 11.21 8.17 -8.03
CA TYR A 27 10.56 7.00 -8.60
C TYR A 27 9.05 6.97 -8.37
N GLU A 28 8.58 7.25 -7.15
CA GLU A 28 7.14 7.28 -6.86
C GLU A 28 6.46 8.49 -7.50
N ALA A 29 7.09 9.68 -7.48
CA ALA A 29 6.54 10.83 -8.21
C ALA A 29 6.43 10.54 -9.71
N TYR A 30 7.48 9.97 -10.31
CA TYR A 30 7.48 9.55 -11.71
C TYR A 30 6.42 8.49 -12.00
N PHE A 31 6.24 7.51 -11.11
CA PHE A 31 5.21 6.48 -11.24
C PHE A 31 3.80 7.08 -11.24
N TYR A 32 3.52 8.02 -10.33
CA TYR A 32 2.23 8.74 -10.29
C TYR A 32 1.97 9.56 -11.55
N GLN A 33 3.00 10.25 -12.07
CA GLN A 33 2.88 11.04 -13.30
C GLN A 33 2.61 10.18 -14.54
N ASN A 34 3.14 8.95 -14.54
CA ASN A 34 3.04 8.00 -15.65
C ASN A 34 2.16 6.81 -15.28
N LEU A 35 1.12 7.03 -14.47
CA LEU A 35 0.20 5.96 -14.09
C LEU A 35 -0.44 5.37 -15.34
N PRO A 36 -0.40 4.04 -15.51
CA PRO A 36 -1.07 3.41 -16.64
C PRO A 36 -2.59 3.64 -16.58
N THR A 37 -3.25 3.85 -17.72
CA THR A 37 -4.70 4.10 -17.79
C THR A 37 -5.52 3.00 -17.12
N GLY A 38 -6.25 3.32 -16.06
CA GLY A 38 -7.01 2.37 -15.24
C GLY A 38 -6.41 2.18 -13.85
N PHE A 39 -5.12 2.48 -13.66
CA PHE A 39 -4.49 2.43 -12.33
C PHE A 39 -5.11 3.45 -11.37
N GLU A 40 -5.59 4.60 -11.86
CA GLU A 40 -6.25 5.62 -11.04
C GLU A 40 -7.47 5.08 -10.27
N LYS A 41 -8.08 4.00 -10.75
CA LYS A 41 -9.20 3.33 -10.08
C LYS A 41 -8.76 2.52 -8.87
N ILE A 42 -7.52 2.04 -8.88
CA ILE A 42 -6.98 1.12 -7.85
C ILE A 42 -5.97 1.79 -6.92
N THR A 43 -5.57 3.02 -7.18
CA THR A 43 -4.70 3.84 -6.32
C THR A 43 -5.49 4.97 -5.65
N ILE A 44 -4.89 5.59 -4.63
CA ILE A 44 -5.43 6.85 -4.08
C ILE A 44 -5.31 7.92 -5.18
N PRO A 45 -6.39 8.67 -5.48
CA PRO A 45 -6.33 9.71 -6.48
C PRO A 45 -5.22 10.72 -6.19
N CYS A 46 -4.35 10.92 -7.18
CA CYS A 46 -3.32 11.96 -7.13
C CYS A 46 -3.83 13.18 -7.88
N LYS A 47 -3.88 14.33 -7.20
CA LYS A 47 -4.30 15.61 -7.78
C LYS A 47 -3.15 16.35 -8.44
N GLN A 48 -1.94 16.21 -7.89
CA GLN A 48 -0.77 16.93 -8.38
C GLN A 48 0.51 16.16 -8.10
N VAL A 49 1.42 16.19 -9.07
CA VAL A 49 2.80 15.69 -8.93
C VAL A 49 3.76 16.85 -9.18
N ILE A 50 4.68 17.09 -8.25
CA ILE A 50 5.73 18.10 -8.34
C ILE A 50 7.07 17.38 -8.30
N LEU A 51 7.78 17.35 -9.44
CA LEU A 51 9.04 16.60 -9.60
C LEU A 51 10.28 17.36 -9.10
N SER A 52 10.20 18.64 -8.80
CA SER A 52 11.30 19.34 -8.16
C SER A 52 10.78 20.54 -7.37
N LEU A 53 11.07 20.53 -6.08
CA LEU A 53 10.89 21.67 -5.20
C LEU A 53 12.19 21.90 -4.42
N ASP A 54 12.69 23.14 -4.46
CA ASP A 54 13.79 23.58 -3.61
C ASP A 54 13.24 23.95 -2.22
N ARG A 55 13.73 23.27 -1.19
CA ARG A 55 13.35 23.49 0.21
C ARG A 55 14.49 24.09 1.06
N GLY A 56 15.56 24.59 0.44
CA GLY A 56 16.68 25.22 1.14
C GLY A 56 17.61 24.25 1.89
N TYR A 57 17.08 23.20 2.53
CA TYR A 57 17.87 22.12 3.18
C TYR A 57 17.98 20.84 2.32
N LYS A 58 17.20 20.75 1.24
CA LYS A 58 17.19 19.62 0.31
C LYS A 58 16.86 20.11 -1.09
N GLN A 59 17.86 20.10 -1.96
CA GLN A 59 17.67 20.34 -3.39
C GLN A 59 16.99 19.10 -4.01
N ASN A 60 16.03 19.33 -4.92
CA ASN A 60 15.27 18.29 -5.63
C ASN A 60 14.42 17.38 -4.71
N SER A 61 13.59 17.98 -3.86
CA SER A 61 12.51 17.23 -3.22
C SER A 61 11.36 16.98 -4.20
N HIS A 62 10.74 15.80 -4.14
CA HIS A 62 9.59 15.45 -4.96
C HIS A 62 8.36 15.39 -4.06
N ILE A 63 7.23 15.89 -4.54
CA ILE A 63 6.00 15.98 -3.77
C ILE A 63 4.84 15.46 -4.59
N ILE A 64 3.97 14.69 -3.96
CA ILE A 64 2.66 14.36 -4.50
C ILE A 64 1.58 14.91 -3.58
N LYS A 65 0.51 15.44 -4.17
CA LYS A 65 -0.73 15.78 -3.48
C LYS A 65 -1.78 14.73 -3.80
N LEU A 66 -2.36 14.15 -2.77
CA LEU A 66 -3.37 13.10 -2.82
C LEU A 66 -4.68 13.64 -2.22
N ASP A 67 -5.81 13.11 -2.69
CA ASP A 67 -7.10 13.41 -2.07
C ASP A 67 -7.11 13.03 -0.58
N TRP A 68 -7.74 13.88 0.24
CA TRP A 68 -8.03 13.53 1.63
C TRP A 68 -8.94 12.32 1.67
N LEU A 69 -8.57 11.35 2.49
CA LEU A 69 -9.41 10.20 2.78
C LEU A 69 -9.90 10.37 4.21
N ASP A 70 -11.22 10.41 4.39
CA ASP A 70 -11.86 10.47 5.69
C ASP A 70 -11.82 9.10 6.39
N ILE A 71 -10.60 8.62 6.67
CA ILE A 71 -10.34 7.27 7.18
C ILE A 71 -10.59 7.23 8.69
N ILE A 72 -11.57 6.41 9.10
CA ILE A 72 -11.79 6.10 10.52
C ILE A 72 -11.04 4.83 10.93
N THR A 73 -11.13 3.81 10.08
CA THR A 73 -10.65 2.45 10.36
C THR A 73 -9.89 1.92 9.15
N PHE A 74 -8.71 1.34 9.35
CA PHE A 74 -7.89 0.83 8.25
C PHE A 74 -7.02 -0.37 8.61
N LEU A 75 -6.66 -1.15 7.58
CA LEU A 75 -5.56 -2.08 7.53
C LEU A 75 -4.62 -1.68 6.39
N ASP A 76 -3.33 -1.67 6.67
CA ASP A 76 -2.27 -1.54 5.68
C ASP A 76 -1.52 -2.86 5.61
N LEU A 77 -1.57 -3.50 4.44
CA LEU A 77 -0.84 -4.72 4.17
C LEU A 77 0.37 -4.41 3.30
N LYS A 78 1.55 -4.86 3.70
CA LYS A 78 2.72 -4.82 2.81
C LYS A 78 2.68 -5.98 1.84
N LEU A 79 2.65 -5.69 0.54
CA LEU A 79 2.66 -6.68 -0.52
C LEU A 79 4.11 -7.01 -0.94
N GLY A 80 4.34 -8.27 -1.28
CA GLY A 80 5.59 -8.82 -1.79
C GLY A 80 6.15 -9.96 -0.95
N PHE A 81 6.55 -11.03 -1.62
CA PHE A 81 7.47 -12.04 -1.05
C PHE A 81 8.84 -11.42 -0.70
N LEU A 82 9.20 -10.36 -1.42
CA LEU A 82 10.28 -9.45 -1.12
C LEU A 82 9.73 -8.02 -1.16
N SER A 83 9.88 -7.30 -0.05
CA SER A 83 9.35 -5.93 0.08
C SER A 83 10.32 -4.82 -0.40
N VAL A 84 11.37 -5.21 -1.12
CA VAL A 84 12.36 -4.31 -1.70
C VAL A 84 12.74 -4.80 -3.10
N THR A 85 13.01 -3.88 -4.01
CA THR A 85 13.53 -4.23 -5.32
C THR A 85 14.94 -4.86 -5.21
N PRO A 86 15.27 -5.89 -6.02
CA PRO A 86 16.62 -6.46 -6.07
C PRO A 86 17.73 -5.45 -6.40
N ARG A 87 17.39 -4.29 -6.96
CA ARG A 87 18.35 -3.19 -7.22
C ARG A 87 18.99 -2.65 -5.94
N ASN A 88 18.31 -2.76 -4.79
CA ASN A 88 18.81 -2.24 -3.51
C ASN A 88 19.61 -3.30 -2.73
N LYS A 89 20.79 -3.64 -3.24
CA LYS A 89 21.66 -4.71 -2.68
C LYS A 89 21.99 -4.53 -1.20
N LEU A 90 22.17 -3.29 -0.74
CA LEU A 90 22.54 -2.99 0.65
C LEU A 90 21.42 -3.31 1.65
N LYS A 91 20.16 -3.22 1.22
CA LYS A 91 18.99 -3.47 2.09
C LYS A 91 18.37 -4.85 1.89
N ILE A 92 18.79 -5.60 0.87
CA ILE A 92 18.12 -6.86 0.52
C ILE A 92 18.13 -7.88 1.66
N GLN A 93 19.25 -8.01 2.39
CA GLN A 93 19.39 -9.01 3.45
C GLN A 93 18.46 -8.74 4.64
N SER A 94 18.31 -7.48 5.06
CA SER A 94 17.40 -7.13 6.16
C SER A 94 15.95 -7.35 5.78
N HIS A 95 15.58 -7.05 4.52
CA HIS A 95 14.23 -7.32 4.00
C HIS A 95 13.95 -8.82 3.85
N ILE A 96 14.92 -9.63 3.44
CA ILE A 96 14.80 -11.09 3.39
C ILE A 96 14.47 -11.62 4.80
N ASN A 97 15.25 -11.21 5.81
CA ASN A 97 15.02 -11.65 7.18
C ASN A 97 13.61 -11.26 7.68
N LYS A 98 13.18 -10.03 7.40
CA LYS A 98 11.83 -9.55 7.76
C LYS A 98 10.72 -10.30 7.03
N CYS A 99 10.90 -10.64 5.75
CA CYS A 99 9.90 -11.39 4.99
C CYS A 99 9.82 -12.85 5.45
N ARG A 100 10.97 -13.46 5.79
CA ARG A 100 11.04 -14.84 6.32
C ARG A 100 10.33 -15.05 7.65
N SER A 101 10.36 -14.04 8.52
CA SER A 101 9.70 -14.11 9.82
C SER A 101 8.23 -13.68 9.79
N SER A 102 7.57 -13.72 8.62
CA SER A 102 6.21 -13.22 8.44
C SER A 102 5.46 -13.99 7.36
N THR A 103 4.15 -13.75 7.26
CA THR A 103 3.30 -14.27 6.17
C THR A 103 3.71 -13.79 4.78
N SER A 104 4.65 -12.83 4.65
CA SER A 104 5.20 -12.45 3.35
C SER A 104 5.86 -13.63 2.65
N GLN A 105 6.47 -14.58 3.36
CA GLN A 105 7.10 -15.74 2.73
C GLN A 105 6.08 -16.73 2.16
N THR A 106 4.94 -16.95 2.83
CA THR A 106 3.95 -17.97 2.46
C THR A 106 2.86 -17.40 1.57
N LEU A 107 2.28 -16.27 1.96
CA LEU A 107 1.16 -15.63 1.27
C LEU A 107 1.61 -14.55 0.28
N GLY A 108 2.82 -14.03 0.47
CA GLY A 108 3.32 -12.91 -0.33
C GLY A 108 2.82 -11.55 0.15
N PHE A 109 2.23 -11.45 1.34
CA PHE A 109 1.90 -10.19 2.00
C PHE A 109 1.89 -10.34 3.53
N ARG A 110 1.92 -9.23 4.26
CA ARG A 110 1.83 -9.21 5.74
C ARG A 110 1.11 -7.97 6.24
N LEU A 111 0.56 -8.02 7.45
CA LEU A 111 0.07 -6.83 8.13
C LEU A 111 1.24 -5.88 8.45
N GLN A 112 1.13 -4.62 8.02
CA GLN A 112 2.11 -3.57 8.31
C GLN A 112 1.64 -2.70 9.47
N GLN A 113 0.39 -2.25 9.42
CA GLN A 113 -0.26 -1.46 10.46
C GLN A 113 -1.79 -1.64 10.37
N GLY A 114 -2.52 -1.40 11.45
CA GLY A 114 -3.97 -1.45 11.46
C GLY A 114 -4.55 -0.70 12.64
N PHE A 115 -5.72 -0.09 12.41
CA PHE A 115 -6.41 0.74 13.37
C PHE A 115 -7.92 0.60 13.20
N ASP A 116 -8.68 0.41 14.28
CA ASP A 116 -10.14 0.21 14.25
C ASP A 116 -10.94 1.38 14.85
N GLY A 117 -10.39 2.59 14.83
CA GLY A 117 -11.00 3.78 15.43
C GLY A 117 -10.68 3.94 16.92
N TYR A 118 -10.49 2.84 17.66
CA TYR A 118 -10.29 2.86 19.11
C TYR A 118 -9.03 2.12 19.57
N ARG A 119 -8.48 1.22 18.74
CA ARG A 119 -7.37 0.33 19.08
C ARG A 119 -6.42 0.19 17.90
N ASN A 120 -5.13 0.09 18.24
CA ASN A 120 -4.10 -0.28 17.30
C ASN A 120 -4.12 -1.81 17.13
N ILE A 121 -4.71 -2.30 16.03
CA ILE A 121 -4.80 -3.72 15.70
C ILE A 121 -3.42 -4.38 15.73
N THR A 122 -2.39 -3.70 15.21
CA THR A 122 -1.02 -4.23 15.12
C THR A 122 -0.40 -4.49 16.49
N SER A 123 -0.72 -3.66 17.49
CA SER A 123 -0.20 -3.85 18.85
C SER A 123 -0.68 -5.14 19.52
N LYS A 124 -1.85 -5.65 19.11
CA LYS A 124 -2.49 -6.85 19.69
C LYS A 124 -1.83 -8.16 19.25
N TYR A 125 -1.33 -8.24 18.02
CA TYR A 125 -0.86 -9.50 17.42
C TYR A 125 0.67 -9.63 17.32
N GLY A 126 1.43 -8.57 17.59
CA GLY A 126 2.89 -8.58 17.48
C GLY A 126 3.39 -8.72 16.03
N TYR A 127 4.68 -9.02 15.86
CA TYR A 127 5.32 -9.11 14.53
C TYR A 127 5.22 -10.49 13.86
N GLN A 128 4.80 -11.52 14.60
CA GLN A 128 4.73 -12.91 14.13
C GLN A 128 3.27 -13.37 14.08
N LEU A 129 2.58 -12.99 13.00
CA LEU A 129 1.23 -13.47 12.69
C LEU A 129 1.31 -14.80 11.95
N SER A 130 0.46 -15.76 12.32
CA SER A 130 0.23 -16.94 11.49
C SER A 130 -0.65 -16.60 10.27
N GLU A 131 -0.71 -17.50 9.30
CA GLU A 131 -1.63 -17.38 8.16
C GLU A 131 -3.10 -17.36 8.61
N LEU A 132 -3.46 -18.17 9.61
CA LEU A 132 -4.80 -18.20 10.20
C LEU A 132 -5.13 -16.89 10.91
N ASP A 133 -4.21 -16.33 11.70
CA ASP A 133 -4.45 -15.05 12.38
C ASP A 133 -4.68 -13.92 11.38
N LEU A 134 -3.89 -13.89 10.30
CA LEU A 134 -4.03 -12.87 9.26
C LEU A 134 -5.34 -13.02 8.49
N GLN A 135 -5.75 -14.26 8.20
CA GLN A 135 -7.04 -14.56 7.60
C GLN A 135 -8.18 -14.10 8.50
N ASP A 136 -8.16 -14.45 9.79
CA ASP A 136 -9.18 -14.04 10.76
C ASP A 136 -9.27 -12.52 10.87
N ILE A 137 -8.12 -11.82 10.92
CA ILE A 137 -8.10 -10.34 10.93
C ILE A 137 -8.77 -9.79 9.67
N LEU A 138 -8.43 -10.30 8.50
CA LEU A 138 -8.97 -9.79 7.24
C LEU A 138 -10.45 -10.10 7.07
N VAL A 139 -10.88 -11.32 7.39
CA VAL A 139 -12.28 -11.74 7.32
C VAL A 139 -13.13 -10.90 8.29
N ASN A 140 -12.67 -10.72 9.52
CA ASN A 140 -13.39 -9.91 10.50
C ASN A 140 -13.41 -8.41 10.13
N PHE A 141 -12.33 -7.90 9.53
CA PHE A 141 -12.26 -6.48 9.14
C PHE A 141 -13.18 -6.18 7.95
N VAL A 142 -13.19 -7.03 6.94
CA VAL A 142 -14.04 -6.87 5.75
C VAL A 142 -15.50 -7.19 6.08
N ASN A 143 -15.74 -8.14 7.00
CA ASN A 143 -17.05 -8.51 7.53
C ASN A 143 -18.10 -8.70 6.40
N GLN A 144 -19.18 -7.93 6.42
CA GLN A 144 -20.29 -7.97 5.48
C GLN A 144 -19.94 -7.54 4.04
N ASN A 145 -18.79 -6.89 3.83
CA ASN A 145 -18.36 -6.37 2.52
C ASN A 145 -17.47 -7.36 1.75
N LYS A 146 -17.56 -8.65 2.05
CA LYS A 146 -16.74 -9.71 1.47
C LYS A 146 -16.80 -9.73 -0.06
N ASP A 147 -18.00 -9.69 -0.63
CA ASP A 147 -18.18 -9.78 -2.09
C ASP A 147 -17.64 -8.53 -2.80
N GLU A 148 -17.83 -7.35 -2.21
CA GLU A 148 -17.25 -6.10 -2.69
C GLU A 148 -15.72 -6.13 -2.64
N PHE A 149 -15.15 -6.65 -1.55
CA PHE A 149 -13.72 -6.83 -1.41
C PHE A 149 -13.15 -7.75 -2.50
N ILE A 150 -13.71 -8.94 -2.68
CA ILE A 150 -13.28 -9.91 -3.69
C ILE A 150 -13.39 -9.31 -5.09
N ARG A 151 -14.51 -8.65 -5.41
CA ARG A 151 -14.73 -7.98 -6.70
C ARG A 151 -13.68 -6.91 -6.96
N THR A 152 -13.37 -6.09 -5.95
CA THR A 152 -12.38 -5.01 -6.06
C THR A 152 -10.96 -5.56 -6.28
N ILE A 153 -10.52 -6.54 -5.48
CA ILE A 153 -9.21 -7.18 -5.68
C ILE A 153 -9.13 -7.88 -7.04
N SER A 154 -10.22 -8.50 -7.50
CA SER A 154 -10.28 -9.12 -8.83
C SER A 154 -10.13 -8.10 -9.95
N SER A 155 -10.73 -6.91 -9.80
CA SER A 155 -10.51 -5.80 -10.73
C SER A 155 -9.06 -5.29 -10.70
N MET A 156 -8.41 -5.24 -9.52
CA MET A 156 -6.99 -4.88 -9.42
C MET A 156 -6.10 -5.88 -10.16
N ILE A 157 -6.40 -7.18 -10.05
CA ILE A 157 -5.69 -8.24 -10.78
C ILE A 157 -5.74 -7.96 -12.29
N GLN A 158 -6.91 -7.66 -12.84
CA GLN A 158 -7.09 -7.40 -14.27
C GLN A 158 -6.26 -6.19 -14.73
N VAL A 159 -6.30 -5.08 -13.98
CA VAL A 159 -5.55 -3.86 -14.27
C VAL A 159 -4.04 -4.13 -14.25
N ILE A 160 -3.52 -4.80 -13.22
CA ILE A 160 -2.09 -5.09 -13.09
C ILE A 160 -1.61 -6.06 -14.16
N GLN A 161 -2.41 -7.09 -14.49
CA GLN A 161 -2.08 -8.04 -15.56
C GLN A 161 -1.96 -7.36 -16.92
N TYR A 162 -2.80 -6.35 -17.19
CA TYR A 162 -2.81 -5.65 -18.46
C TYR A 162 -1.59 -4.74 -18.66
N HIS A 163 -1.15 -4.02 -17.62
CA HIS A 163 -0.13 -2.97 -17.75
C HIS A 163 1.31 -3.39 -17.48
N GLN A 164 1.56 -4.64 -17.04
CA GLN A 164 2.92 -5.14 -16.88
C GLN A 164 3.84 -4.21 -16.04
N THR A 165 3.42 -3.85 -14.82
CA THR A 165 4.17 -2.98 -13.91
C THR A 165 4.92 -3.76 -12.82
N GLU A 166 6.03 -3.24 -12.33
CA GLU A 166 6.69 -3.71 -11.10
C GLU A 166 6.18 -2.93 -9.88
N LEU A 167 5.72 -3.63 -8.85
CA LEU A 167 5.08 -3.07 -7.66
C LEU A 167 5.80 -3.54 -6.37
N PHE A 168 7.13 -3.34 -6.31
CA PHE A 168 7.90 -3.69 -5.12
C PHE A 168 7.63 -2.75 -3.95
N GLY A 169 7.39 -3.34 -2.78
CA GLY A 169 7.16 -2.56 -1.58
C GLY A 169 5.87 -1.73 -1.63
N THR A 170 4.95 -2.03 -2.54
CA THR A 170 3.61 -1.46 -2.57
C THR A 170 2.78 -1.97 -1.38
N GLY A 171 1.96 -1.10 -0.80
CA GLY A 171 0.99 -1.44 0.23
C GLY A 171 -0.41 -1.63 -0.35
N LEU A 172 -1.24 -2.42 0.33
CA LEU A 172 -2.68 -2.49 0.11
C LEU A 172 -3.37 -1.88 1.33
N LEU A 173 -3.94 -0.70 1.13
CA LEU A 173 -4.74 0.00 2.13
C LEU A 173 -6.20 -0.44 1.99
N ILE A 174 -6.74 -1.06 3.04
CA ILE A 174 -8.14 -1.44 3.16
C ILE A 174 -8.72 -0.55 4.25
N TYR A 175 -9.75 0.24 3.97
CA TYR A 175 -10.26 1.19 4.94
C TYR A 175 -11.75 1.42 4.84
N TYR A 176 -12.31 1.92 5.93
CA TYR A 176 -13.67 2.45 6.01
C TYR A 176 -13.62 3.96 6.20
N ASP A 177 -14.44 4.65 5.41
CA ASP A 177 -14.66 6.08 5.58
C ASP A 177 -15.63 6.38 6.75
N SER A 178 -15.92 7.65 6.99
CA SER A 178 -16.82 8.06 8.08
C SER A 178 -18.28 7.65 7.92
N VAL A 179 -18.68 7.22 6.73
CA VAL A 179 -20.01 6.70 6.42
C VAL A 179 -20.00 5.18 6.24
N ASN A 180 -18.92 4.51 6.65
CA ASN A 180 -18.71 3.06 6.59
C ASN A 180 -18.69 2.44 5.19
N ASN A 181 -18.26 3.19 4.16
CA ASN A 181 -17.98 2.60 2.86
C ASN A 181 -16.62 1.91 2.87
N LEU A 182 -16.56 0.66 2.38
CA LEU A 182 -15.30 -0.05 2.21
C LEU A 182 -14.56 0.50 0.98
N SER A 183 -13.28 0.80 1.14
CA SER A 183 -12.38 1.17 0.05
C SER A 183 -11.06 0.42 0.14
N ILE A 184 -10.54 0.04 -1.03
CA ILE A 184 -9.31 -0.75 -1.15
C ILE A 184 -8.43 -0.10 -2.19
N LYS A 185 -7.22 0.32 -1.81
CA LYS A 185 -6.30 1.08 -2.67
C LYS A 185 -4.86 0.60 -2.53
N LEU A 186 -4.13 0.58 -3.64
CA LEU A 186 -2.69 0.42 -3.65
C LEU A 186 -2.00 1.74 -3.28
N ILE A 187 -0.98 1.65 -2.44
CA ILE A 187 -0.22 2.79 -1.91
C ILE A 187 1.30 2.50 -1.93
N ASP A 188 2.11 3.52 -1.66
CA ASP A 188 3.57 3.42 -1.51
C ASP A 188 4.31 2.87 -2.74
N PHE A 189 4.39 3.67 -3.80
CA PHE A 189 5.02 3.28 -5.07
C PHE A 189 6.53 3.60 -5.14
N ALA A 190 7.18 3.79 -4.00
CA ALA A 190 8.57 4.28 -3.91
C ALA A 190 9.62 3.37 -4.57
N ASN A 191 9.28 2.10 -4.80
CA ASN A 191 10.13 1.15 -5.54
C ASN A 191 9.41 0.53 -6.74
N SER A 192 8.32 1.16 -7.20
CA SER A 192 7.55 0.71 -8.35
C SER A 192 8.12 1.27 -9.64
N SER A 193 7.89 0.56 -10.74
CA SER A 193 8.47 0.87 -12.05
C SER A 193 7.54 0.41 -13.16
N THR A 194 7.43 1.22 -14.22
CA THR A 194 6.79 0.80 -15.48
C THR A 194 7.76 0.03 -16.39
N ASN A 195 9.05 0.01 -16.05
CA ASN A 195 10.07 -0.79 -16.75
C ASN A 195 10.23 -2.14 -16.06
N LEU A 196 9.91 -3.23 -16.76
CA LEU A 196 10.02 -4.61 -16.28
C LEU A 196 11.47 -5.12 -16.36
N LEU A 197 12.13 -5.24 -15.22
CA LEU A 197 13.43 -5.89 -15.03
C LEU A 197 13.35 -7.12 -14.12
N TYR A 198 12.34 -7.22 -13.27
CA TYR A 198 12.16 -8.20 -12.20
C TYR A 198 10.68 -8.57 -12.05
N LYS A 199 10.45 -9.82 -11.63
CA LYS A 199 9.11 -10.32 -11.33
C LYS A 199 8.75 -10.05 -9.87
N ASP A 200 7.69 -9.29 -9.63
CA ASP A 200 7.19 -8.96 -8.28
C ASP A 200 6.16 -9.96 -7.73
N ASN A 201 5.58 -10.78 -8.61
CA ASN A 201 4.49 -11.72 -8.34
C ASN A 201 3.20 -11.06 -7.81
N MET A 202 2.94 -9.78 -8.08
CA MET A 202 1.79 -9.05 -7.51
C MET A 202 0.45 -9.72 -7.82
N VAL A 203 0.26 -10.18 -9.05
CA VAL A 203 -0.96 -10.90 -9.46
C VAL A 203 -1.18 -12.17 -8.63
N GLN A 204 -0.11 -12.93 -8.35
CA GLN A 204 -0.22 -14.13 -7.52
C GLN A 204 -0.57 -13.77 -6.08
N ILE A 205 0.03 -12.70 -5.55
CA ILE A 205 -0.23 -12.21 -4.19
C ILE A 205 -1.70 -11.82 -4.04
N LEU A 206 -2.26 -11.05 -4.98
CA LEU A 206 -3.67 -10.67 -4.95
C LEU A 206 -4.60 -11.87 -5.09
N LYS A 207 -4.23 -12.88 -5.90
CA LYS A 207 -4.97 -14.16 -5.96
C LYS A 207 -4.94 -14.92 -4.63
N ASN A 208 -3.81 -14.91 -3.93
CA ASN A 208 -3.71 -15.50 -2.60
C ASN A 208 -4.65 -14.79 -1.61
N ILE A 209 -4.73 -13.45 -1.67
CA ILE A 209 -5.68 -12.67 -0.86
C ILE A 209 -7.12 -13.12 -1.14
N VAL A 210 -7.54 -13.17 -2.40
CA VAL A 210 -8.89 -13.64 -2.76
C VAL A 210 -9.16 -15.06 -2.24
N ARG A 211 -8.17 -15.96 -2.36
CA ARG A 211 -8.30 -17.36 -1.94
C ARG A 211 -8.63 -17.51 -0.44
N LEU A 212 -8.16 -16.60 0.41
CA LEU A 212 -8.47 -16.61 1.85
C LEU A 212 -9.96 -16.42 2.16
N PHE A 213 -10.74 -15.92 1.20
CA PHE A 213 -12.17 -15.67 1.36
C PHE A 213 -13.05 -16.69 0.63
N THR A 214 -12.48 -17.60 -0.16
CA THR A 214 -13.25 -18.57 -0.97
C THR A 214 -13.25 -20.00 -0.41
N GLN A 215 -12.54 -20.23 0.70
CA GLN A 215 -12.53 -21.49 1.46
C GLN A 215 -13.69 -21.49 2.47
#